data_AF-A0AAX3KPA6-F1
#
_entry.id   AF-A0AAX3KPA6-F1
#
_cell.length_a   1.000
_cell.length_b   1.000
_cell.length_c   1.000
_cell.angle_alpha   90.00
_cell.angle_beta   90.00
_cell.angle_gamma   90.00
#
_symmetry.space_group_name_H-M   'P 1'
#
loop_
_entity.id
_entity.type
_entity.pdbx_description
1 polymer ?
#
loop_
_entity_poly.entity_id
_entity_poly.type
_entity_poly.pdbx_seq_one_letter_code
_entity_poly.pdbx_strand_id
1 'polypeptide(L)' 'MQLDVACVGDAVFCPIPGHGVNEIAEGDTGSKVEGRPIALDGHCCSCGCDLITSLPQAGRL' A
#
# COMPACT_ATOMS: atom_id res chain seq x y z
N MET A 1 -20.23 1.87 0.37
CA MET A 1 -19.06 0.99 0.49
C MET A 1 -17.85 1.91 0.57
N GLN A 2 -17.36 2.19 1.78
CA GLN A 2 -16.16 3.01 1.96
C GLN A 2 -14.98 2.13 1.55
N LEU A 3 -14.34 2.43 0.43
CA LEU A 3 -13.07 1.80 0.05
C LEU A 3 -12.02 2.47 0.92
N ASP A 4 -11.61 1.77 1.99
CA ASP A 4 -10.48 2.19 2.80
C ASP A 4 -9.23 2.18 1.91
N VAL A 5 -8.54 3.32 1.88
CA VAL A 5 -7.33 3.50 1.07
C VAL A 5 -6.17 2.89 1.85
N ALA A 6 -5.46 1.95 1.24
CA ALA A 6 -4.25 1.38 1.82
C ALA A 6 -3.23 2.49 2.07
N CYS A 7 -2.64 2.52 3.26
CA CYS A 7 -1.69 3.52 3.71
C CYS A 7 -0.41 2.86 4.24
N VAL A 8 0.68 3.62 4.31
CA VAL A 8 1.93 3.15 4.94
C VAL A 8 1.66 2.66 6.35
N GLY A 9 2.17 1.47 6.66
CA GLY A 9 1.94 0.76 7.92
C GLY A 9 0.68 -0.11 7.96
N ASP A 10 -0.13 -0.16 6.90
CA ASP A 10 -1.21 -1.15 6.84
C ASP A 10 -0.65 -2.55 6.66
N ALA A 11 -1.33 -3.51 7.29
CA ALA A 11 -0.94 -4.91 7.26
C ALA A 11 -1.23 -5.53 5.88
N VAL A 12 -0.21 -6.16 5.30
CA VAL A 12 -0.25 -6.92 4.06
C VAL A 12 0.01 -8.38 4.39
N PHE A 13 -0.64 -9.29 3.68
CA PHE A 13 -0.35 -10.71 3.78
C PHE A 13 0.36 -11.18 2.52
N CYS A 14 1.60 -11.64 2.68
CA CYS A 14 2.37 -12.24 1.62
C CYS A 14 2.32 -13.78 1.74
N PRO A 15 1.83 -14.50 0.73
CA PRO A 15 1.73 -15.97 0.77
C PRO A 15 3.08 -16.68 0.62
N ILE A 16 4.17 -15.93 0.44
CA ILE A 16 5.52 -16.49 0.32
C ILE A 16 5.95 -17.07 1.68
N PRO A 17 6.38 -18.35 1.74
CA PRO A 17 6.87 -18.96 2.96
C PRO A 17 8.01 -18.14 3.59
N GLY A 18 7.81 -17.69 4.84
CA GLY A 18 8.77 -16.86 5.57
C GLY A 18 8.48 -15.34 5.54
N HIS A 19 7.56 -14.86 4.71
CA HIS A 19 7.13 -13.46 4.73
C HIS A 19 5.93 -13.25 5.66
N GLY A 20 4.85 -14.02 5.46
CA GLY A 20 3.66 -13.95 6.31
C GLY A 20 2.97 -12.58 6.28
N VAL A 21 2.53 -12.11 7.45
CA VAL A 21 1.95 -10.78 7.61
C VAL A 21 3.06 -9.75 7.77
N ASN A 22 3.06 -8.73 6.92
CA ASN A 22 4.01 -7.63 6.90
C ASN A 22 3.28 -6.30 6.75
N GLU A 23 4.01 -5.20 6.55
CA GLU A 23 3.44 -3.86 6.47
C GLU A 23 3.81 -3.19 5.14
N ILE A 24 3.01 -2.20 4.72
CA ILE A 24 3.35 -1.32 3.61
C ILE A 24 4.50 -0.39 4.04
N ALA A 25 5.64 -0.49 3.35
CA ALA A 25 6.82 0.31 3.66
C ALA A 25 6.86 1.64 2.91
N GLU A 26 6.32 1.66 1.68
CA GLU A 26 6.33 2.83 0.80
C GLU A 26 4.95 3.45 0.61
N GLY A 27 4.92 4.77 0.48
CA GLY A 27 3.71 5.54 0.24
C GLY A 27 3.97 6.84 -0.48
N ASP A 28 2.92 7.38 -1.08
CA ASP A 28 2.98 8.63 -1.80
C ASP A 28 3.09 9.81 -0.82
N THR A 29 4.04 10.70 -1.09
CA THR A 29 4.27 11.89 -0.25
C THR A 29 3.30 13.02 -0.57
N GLY A 30 2.75 13.04 -1.79
CA GLY A 30 1.81 14.06 -2.25
C GLY A 30 0.35 13.79 -1.83
N SER A 31 -0.01 12.54 -1.63
CA SER A 31 -1.37 12.09 -1.37
C SER A 31 -1.43 11.43 0.01
N LYS A 32 -2.19 12.05 0.92
CA LYS A 32 -2.35 11.58 2.29
C LYS A 32 -3.82 11.48 2.64
N VAL A 33 -4.22 10.37 3.25
CA VAL A 33 -5.54 10.16 3.84
C VAL A 33 -5.38 10.19 5.34
N GLU A 34 -6.13 11.04 6.04
CA GLU A 34 -6.08 11.17 7.50
C GLU A 34 -4.65 11.41 8.04
N GLY A 35 -3.80 12.10 7.27
CA GLY A 35 -2.40 12.38 7.62
C GLY A 35 -1.41 11.24 7.35
N ARG A 36 -1.90 10.05 6.94
CA ARG A 36 -1.07 8.91 6.53
C ARG A 36 -0.83 8.93 5.01
N PRO A 37 0.41 8.74 4.55
CA PRO A 37 0.69 8.62 3.12
C PRO A 37 0.02 7.38 2.54
N ILE A 38 -0.67 7.56 1.40
CA ILE A 38 -1.40 6.47 0.75
C ILE A 38 -0.43 5.55 0.01
N ALA A 39 -0.77 4.28 -0.08
CA ALA A 39 -0.04 3.31 -0.86
C ALA A 39 -0.62 3.26 -2.29
N LEU A 40 0.26 3.31 -3.29
CA LEU A 40 -0.08 3.29 -4.71
C LEU A 40 0.42 2.01 -5.37
N ASP A 41 0.01 1.81 -6.62
CA ASP A 41 0.53 0.75 -7.47
C ASP A 41 2.05 0.81 -7.59
N GLY A 42 2.71 -0.34 -7.44
CA GLY A 42 4.16 -0.44 -7.52
C GLY A 42 4.91 0.03 -6.27
N HIS A 43 4.23 0.38 -5.18
CA HIS A 43 4.90 0.64 -3.91
C HIS A 43 5.32 -0.65 -3.21
N CYS A 44 6.51 -0.62 -2.61
CA CYS A 44 7.06 -1.78 -1.92
C CYS A 44 6.49 -1.96 -0.52
N CYS A 45 6.20 -3.21 -0.19
CA CYS A 45 5.95 -3.67 1.18
C CYS A 45 7.27 -3.98 1.89
N SER A 46 7.27 -4.14 3.21
CA SER A 46 8.47 -4.50 3.99
C SER A 46 9.10 -5.84 3.58
N CYS A 47 8.36 -6.71 2.87
CA CYS A 47 8.89 -7.97 2.35
C CYS A 47 9.55 -7.84 0.96
N GLY A 48 9.49 -6.66 0.33
CA GLY A 48 9.96 -6.42 -1.03
C GLY A 48 8.97 -6.78 -2.15
N CYS A 49 7.70 -7.07 -1.81
CA CYS A 49 6.65 -7.21 -2.83
C CYS A 49 6.07 -5.86 -3.22
N ASP A 50 5.72 -5.72 -4.50
CA ASP A 50 5.01 -4.57 -5.04
C ASP A 50 3.50 -4.68 -4.80
N LEU A 51 2.88 -3.57 -4.41
CA LEU A 51 1.43 -3.47 -4.29
C LEU A 51 0.77 -3.37 -5.67
N ILE A 52 -0.36 -4.05 -5.80
CA ILE A 52 -1.22 -3.98 -6.98
C ILE A 52 -2.51 -3.28 -6.57
N THR A 53 -2.80 -2.16 -7.21
CA THR A 53 -4.04 -1.40 -6.91
C THR A 53 -5.25 -1.98 -7.63
N SER A 54 -6.41 -1.99 -6.96
CA SER A 54 -7.70 -2.22 -7.63
C SER A 54 -8.21 -0.98 -8.39
N LEU A 55 -7.54 0.16 -8.24
CA LEU A 55 -7.88 1.44 -8.85
C LEU A 55 -6.63 2.02 -9.54
N PRO A 56 -6.30 1.60 -10.77
CA PRO A 56 -5.09 2.07 -11.48
C PRO A 56 -5.10 3.57 -11.78
N GLN A 57 -6.26 4.23 -11.70
CA GLN A 57 -6.41 5.68 -11.85
C GLN A 57 -6.48 6.44 -10.51
N ALA A 58 -6.40 5.75 -9.37
CA ALA A 58 -6.27 6.42 -8.07
C ALA A 58 -4.81 6.87 -7.90
N GLY A 59 -4.45 7.98 -8.53
CA GLY A 59 -3.12 8.57 -8.53
C GLY A 59 -3.16 9.97 -9.13
N ARG A 60 -2.13 10.77 -8.87
CA ARG A 60 -2.05 12.18 -9.28
C ARG A 60 -2.23 12.33 -10.80
N LEU A 61 -3.25 13.07 -11.22
CA LEU A 61 -3.38 13.60 -12.59
C LEU A 61 -2.36 14.72 -12.83
#